data_AF-A0A2R6D217-F1
#
_entry.id   AF-A0A2R6D217-F1
#
_cell.length_a   1.000
_cell.length_b   1.000
_cell.length_c   1.000
_cell.angle_alpha   90.00
_cell.angle_beta   90.00
_cell.angle_gamma   90.00
#
_symmetry.space_group_name_H-M   'P 1'
#
loop_
_entity.id
_entity.type
_entity.pdbx_description
1 polymer ?
#
loop_
_entity_poly.entity_id
_entity_poly.type
_entity_poly.pdbx_seq_one_letter_code
_entity_poly.pdbx_strand_id
1 'polypeptide(L)'
;MNRTAVVVGFAVGLALFAAVAAGGTAAATTQADAGSNASFGAEVSSFMQASSAETESEVGDEMFAAAVNRTEDPEERQRLIEQRQATLAERQQRLQQRQERLGSATPLERQAIATEIAVGAVELEQSINRTERAASAEGMNTSGLVELRNNASEMRGMAVAETAG
;
A
#
# COMPACT_ATOMS: atom_id res chain seq x y z
N MET A 1 -15.79 14.14 44.16
CA MET A 1 -15.52 13.02 43.25
C MET A 1 -16.80 12.69 42.50
N ASN A 2 -16.66 12.64 41.17
CA ASN A 2 -17.45 11.94 40.15
C ASN A 2 -18.72 12.64 39.64
N ARG A 3 -18.65 12.92 38.34
CA ARG A 3 -19.42 13.86 37.53
C ARG A 3 -20.70 13.21 36.98
N THR A 4 -21.80 13.96 37.08
CA THR A 4 -22.89 14.17 36.10
C THR A 4 -22.83 13.31 34.81
N ALA A 5 -23.82 12.45 34.55
CA ALA A 5 -25.06 12.69 33.76
C ALA A 5 -24.77 12.84 32.24
N VAL A 6 -25.48 12.21 31.29
CA VAL A 6 -26.93 12.28 31.00
C VAL A 6 -27.33 11.15 30.02
N VAL A 7 -28.55 10.64 30.21
CA VAL A 7 -29.37 9.70 29.43
C VAL A 7 -29.96 10.37 28.18
N VAL A 8 -30.27 9.64 27.09
CA VAL A 8 -31.48 9.74 26.20
C VAL A 8 -31.21 8.82 24.98
N GLY A 9 -32.05 7.89 24.51
CA GLY A 9 -33.39 7.45 24.89
C GLY A 9 -34.05 6.64 23.74
N PHE A 10 -35.00 5.76 24.12
CA PHE A 10 -36.19 5.25 23.37
C PHE A 10 -36.00 4.45 22.06
N ALA A 11 -36.78 3.42 21.68
CA ALA A 11 -37.85 2.60 22.26
C ALA A 11 -38.18 1.49 21.23
N VAL A 12 -38.31 0.23 21.65
CA VAL A 12 -39.56 -0.57 21.74
C VAL A 12 -40.31 -0.86 20.42
N GLY A 13 -40.50 -2.16 20.18
CA GLY A 13 -41.63 -2.76 19.44
C GLY A 13 -41.16 -3.74 18.36
N LEU A 14 -41.69 -4.94 18.17
CA LEU A 14 -42.81 -5.67 18.76
C LEU A 14 -42.68 -7.10 18.22
N ALA A 15 -42.81 -8.12 19.08
CA ALA A 15 -42.81 -9.52 18.67
C ALA A 15 -44.16 -9.94 18.10
N LEU A 16 -44.19 -10.75 17.02
CA LEU A 16 -45.30 -11.67 16.72
C LEU A 16 -44.79 -12.93 15.99
N PHE A 17 -45.14 -14.07 16.60
CA PHE A 17 -45.01 -15.45 16.12
C PHE A 17 -45.95 -15.76 14.94
N ALA A 18 -45.58 -16.68 14.04
CA ALA A 18 -46.35 -17.88 13.68
C ALA A 18 -45.68 -18.70 12.56
N ALA A 19 -45.71 -20.02 12.72
CA ALA A 19 -45.22 -21.06 11.81
C ALA A 19 -46.27 -21.48 10.77
N VAL A 20 -45.86 -21.99 9.60
CA VAL A 20 -46.56 -23.10 8.90
C VAL A 20 -45.66 -23.75 7.82
N ALA A 21 -45.71 -25.07 7.75
CA ALA A 21 -45.06 -25.92 6.75
C ALA A 21 -45.89 -26.00 5.44
N ALA A 22 -45.24 -26.14 4.28
CA ALA A 22 -45.61 -27.01 3.14
C ALA A 22 -44.99 -26.55 1.80
N GLY A 23 -44.53 -27.51 1.00
CA GLY A 23 -44.81 -27.56 -0.44
C GLY A 23 -44.01 -26.69 -1.42
N GLY A 24 -43.08 -27.35 -2.13
CA GLY A 24 -42.94 -27.37 -3.60
C GLY A 24 -43.27 -26.16 -4.51
N THR A 25 -42.37 -26.00 -5.48
CA THR A 25 -42.55 -25.56 -6.88
C THR A 25 -42.17 -24.12 -7.28
N ALA A 26 -41.10 -24.07 -8.08
CA ALA A 26 -40.91 -23.29 -9.29
C ALA A 26 -41.06 -21.75 -9.24
N ALA A 27 -39.91 -21.08 -9.23
CA ALA A 27 -39.68 -19.92 -10.09
C ALA A 27 -38.23 -19.97 -10.60
N ALA A 28 -38.07 -20.36 -11.86
CA ALA A 28 -36.80 -20.31 -12.58
C ALA A 28 -36.30 -18.86 -12.57
N THR A 29 -35.29 -18.59 -11.76
CA THR A 29 -34.60 -17.30 -11.73
C THR A 29 -33.46 -17.39 -12.72
N THR A 30 -33.54 -16.56 -13.76
CA THR A 30 -32.50 -16.25 -14.74
C THR A 30 -31.10 -16.24 -14.10
N GLN A 31 -30.33 -17.29 -14.34
CA GLN A 31 -28.93 -17.40 -13.96
C GLN A 31 -28.07 -17.19 -15.21
N ALA A 32 -27.75 -15.93 -15.50
CA ALA A 32 -26.63 -15.53 -16.37
C ALA A 32 -26.46 -14.00 -16.29
N ASP A 33 -25.69 -13.52 -15.30
CA ASP A 33 -24.88 -12.26 -15.36
C ASP A 33 -24.11 -11.95 -14.05
N ALA A 34 -24.19 -12.80 -13.02
CA ALA A 34 -23.50 -12.57 -11.75
C ALA A 34 -21.99 -12.90 -11.78
N GLY A 35 -21.51 -13.68 -12.76
CA GLY A 35 -20.12 -14.13 -12.85
C GLY A 35 -19.17 -13.08 -13.44
N SER A 36 -19.59 -12.41 -14.52
CA SER A 36 -18.76 -11.40 -15.20
C SER A 36 -18.58 -10.14 -14.36
N ASN A 37 -19.63 -9.71 -13.65
CA ASN A 37 -19.57 -8.56 -12.74
C ASN A 37 -18.76 -8.85 -11.47
N ALA A 38 -18.75 -10.10 -10.99
CA ALA A 38 -17.91 -10.51 -9.87
C ALA A 38 -16.42 -10.56 -10.26
N SER A 39 -16.09 -11.03 -11.47
CA SER A 39 -14.72 -10.99 -12.01
C SER A 39 -14.26 -9.56 -12.24
N PHE A 40 -15.11 -8.71 -12.84
CA PHE A 40 -14.79 -7.30 -13.06
C PHE A 40 -14.63 -6.54 -11.73
N GLY A 41 -15.47 -6.79 -10.73
CA GLY A 41 -15.34 -6.20 -9.39
C GLY A 41 -14.10 -6.68 -8.64
N ALA A 42 -13.68 -7.94 -8.84
CA ALA A 42 -12.44 -8.49 -8.31
C ALA A 42 -11.20 -7.93 -9.03
N GLU A 43 -11.26 -7.76 -10.35
CA GLU A 43 -10.22 -7.12 -11.16
C GLU A 43 -10.11 -5.63 -10.86
N VAL A 44 -11.21 -4.91 -10.64
CA VAL A 44 -11.21 -3.51 -10.22
C VAL A 44 -10.71 -3.36 -8.78
N SER A 45 -11.07 -4.28 -7.87
CA SER A 45 -10.51 -4.28 -6.51
C SER A 45 -9.02 -4.64 -6.50
N SER A 46 -8.59 -5.59 -7.34
CA SER A 46 -7.16 -5.92 -7.47
C SER A 46 -6.40 -4.81 -8.18
N PHE A 47 -7.02 -4.10 -9.13
CA PHE A 47 -6.46 -2.92 -9.79
C PHE A 47 -6.40 -1.73 -8.83
N MET A 48 -7.39 -1.49 -7.97
CA MET A 48 -7.32 -0.50 -6.90
C MET A 48 -6.28 -0.88 -5.85
N GLN A 49 -6.18 -2.16 -5.47
CA GLN A 49 -5.18 -2.65 -4.52
C GLN A 49 -3.75 -2.59 -5.11
N ALA A 50 -3.59 -2.87 -6.40
CA ALA A 50 -2.35 -2.69 -7.14
C ALA A 50 -2.01 -1.20 -7.31
N SER A 51 -3.02 -0.36 -7.55
CA SER A 51 -2.88 1.09 -7.69
C SER A 51 -2.53 1.77 -6.37
N SER A 52 -3.01 1.28 -5.22
CA SER A 52 -2.57 1.75 -3.90
C SER A 52 -1.09 1.45 -3.63
N ALA A 53 -0.51 0.41 -4.24
CA ALA A 53 0.89 0.06 -4.04
C ALA A 53 1.85 0.71 -5.05
N GLU A 54 1.37 1.01 -6.27
CA GLU A 54 2.20 1.49 -7.40
C GLU A 54 1.99 3.00 -7.72
N THR A 55 0.82 3.58 -7.42
CA THR A 55 0.54 5.03 -7.62
C THR A 55 0.96 5.89 -6.41
N GLU A 56 1.38 5.26 -5.30
CA GLU A 56 1.77 5.94 -4.07
C GLU A 56 3.14 6.65 -4.17
N SER A 57 3.99 6.28 -5.14
CA SER A 57 5.37 6.74 -5.22
C SER A 57 5.50 8.23 -5.55
N GLU A 58 4.95 8.65 -6.70
CA GLU A 58 5.09 10.03 -7.19
C GLU A 58 4.19 10.99 -6.42
N VAL A 59 2.92 10.61 -6.22
CA VAL A 59 1.99 11.41 -5.40
C VAL A 59 2.48 11.51 -3.96
N GLY A 60 2.98 10.41 -3.39
CA GLY A 60 3.53 10.41 -2.03
C GLY A 60 4.79 11.25 -1.89
N ASP A 61 5.65 11.30 -2.91
CA ASP A 61 6.82 12.18 -2.94
C ASP A 61 6.43 13.66 -2.96
N GLU A 62 5.48 14.03 -3.82
CA GLU A 62 4.99 15.41 -3.91
C GLU A 62 4.23 15.82 -2.63
N MET A 63 3.42 14.92 -2.06
CA MET A 63 2.72 15.15 -0.79
C MET A 63 3.70 15.33 0.36
N PHE A 64 4.76 14.51 0.43
CA PHE A 64 5.83 14.66 1.39
C PHE A 64 6.53 16.01 1.24
N ALA A 65 6.95 16.37 0.02
CA ALA A 65 7.60 17.64 -0.25
C ALA A 65 6.70 18.82 0.13
N ALA A 66 5.42 18.76 -0.22
CA ALA A 66 4.46 19.80 0.11
C ALA A 66 4.19 19.90 1.62
N ALA A 67 4.17 18.78 2.35
CA ALA A 67 4.04 18.77 3.81
C ALA A 67 5.26 19.42 4.47
N VAL A 68 6.47 18.94 4.13
CA VAL A 68 7.74 19.46 4.66
C VAL A 68 7.89 20.95 4.38
N ASN A 69 7.50 21.44 3.20
CA ASN A 69 7.59 22.86 2.85
C ASN A 69 6.58 23.74 3.58
N ARG A 70 5.41 23.22 3.96
CA ARG A 70 4.36 23.98 4.65
C ARG A 70 4.53 24.02 6.16
N THR A 71 5.20 23.02 6.74
CA THR A 71 5.46 22.97 8.18
C THR A 71 6.42 24.09 8.58
N GLU A 72 6.07 24.90 9.57
CA GLU A 72 6.95 25.96 10.08
C GLU A 72 7.79 25.49 11.27
N ASP A 73 7.22 24.62 12.12
CA ASP A 73 7.87 24.07 13.30
C ASP A 73 8.97 23.05 12.91
N PRO A 74 10.25 23.30 13.27
CA PRO A 74 11.34 22.36 13.00
C PRO A 74 11.11 20.97 13.59
N GLU A 75 10.54 20.86 14.79
CA GLU A 75 10.31 19.53 15.40
C GLU A 75 9.28 18.72 14.63
N GLU A 76 8.21 19.37 14.18
CA GLU A 76 7.20 18.74 13.35
C GLU A 76 7.76 18.34 11.98
N ARG A 77 8.63 19.18 11.40
CA ARG A 77 9.30 18.86 10.12
C ARG A 77 10.19 17.63 10.23
N GLN A 78 10.96 17.53 11.32
CA GLN A 78 11.79 16.35 11.60
C GLN A 78 10.92 15.08 11.74
N ARG A 79 9.79 15.16 12.46
CA ARG A 79 8.86 14.02 12.58
C ARG A 79 8.28 13.58 11.23
N LEU A 80 7.97 14.51 10.33
CA LEU A 80 7.51 14.18 8.98
C LEU A 80 8.60 13.45 8.18
N ILE A 81 9.85 13.88 8.31
CA ILE A 81 11.00 13.23 7.67
C ILE A 81 11.20 11.82 8.25
N GLU A 82 11.14 11.63 9.56
CA GLU A 82 11.25 10.31 10.20
C GLU A 82 10.13 9.36 9.75
N GLN A 83 8.89 9.83 9.69
CA GLN A 83 7.77 9.05 9.16
C GLN A 83 8.02 8.63 7.71
N ARG A 84 8.55 9.55 6.88
CA ARG A 84 8.91 9.22 5.50
C ARG A 84 10.01 8.16 5.44
N GLN A 85 11.04 8.24 6.28
CA GLN A 85 12.09 7.21 6.35
C GLN A 85 11.50 5.83 6.68
N ALA A 86 10.55 5.74 7.61
CA ALA A 86 9.88 4.48 7.94
C ALA A 86 9.10 3.91 6.75
N THR A 87 8.33 4.75 6.04
CA THR A 87 7.61 4.33 4.82
C THR A 87 8.57 3.82 3.74
N LEU A 88 9.74 4.44 3.57
CA LEU A 88 10.75 3.99 2.60
C LEU A 88 11.36 2.64 2.99
N ALA A 89 11.59 2.40 4.28
CA ALA A 89 12.07 1.12 4.77
C ALA A 89 11.04 0.00 4.53
N GLU A 90 9.75 0.25 4.80
CA GLU A 90 8.68 -0.70 4.50
C GLU A 90 8.58 -1.00 3.00
N ARG A 91 8.75 0.02 2.16
CA ARG A 91 8.76 -0.16 0.71
C ARG A 91 9.92 -1.04 0.26
N GLN A 92 11.12 -0.83 0.82
CA GLN A 92 12.26 -1.70 0.56
C GLN A 92 11.96 -3.15 0.96
N GLN A 93 11.37 -3.37 2.13
CA GLN A 93 11.00 -4.73 2.58
C GLN A 93 10.03 -5.40 1.61
N ARG A 94 9.05 -4.67 1.06
CA ARG A 94 8.14 -5.20 0.03
C ARG A 94 8.89 -5.61 -1.25
N LEU A 95 9.88 -4.83 -1.68
CA LEU A 95 10.72 -5.19 -2.83
C LEU A 95 11.57 -6.43 -2.55
N GLN A 96 12.15 -6.53 -1.35
CA GLN A 96 12.91 -7.71 -0.92
C GLN A 96 12.04 -8.97 -0.90
N GLN A 97 10.81 -8.89 -0.36
CA GLN A 97 9.86 -10.00 -0.38
C GLN A 97 9.48 -10.42 -1.81
N ARG A 98 9.38 -9.47 -2.76
CA ARG A 98 9.18 -9.81 -4.18
C ARG A 98 10.40 -10.51 -4.76
N GLN A 99 11.60 -10.07 -4.40
CA GLN A 99 12.84 -10.71 -4.84
C GLN A 99 12.92 -12.17 -4.40
N GLU A 100 12.48 -12.49 -3.18
CA GLU A 100 12.43 -13.88 -2.68
C GLU A 100 11.53 -14.79 -3.55
N ARG A 101 10.52 -14.23 -4.22
CA ARG A 101 9.62 -14.98 -5.11
C ARG A 101 10.27 -15.38 -6.45
N LEU A 102 11.40 -14.79 -6.82
CA LEU A 102 12.11 -15.13 -8.06
C LEU A 102 12.52 -16.62 -8.09
N GLY A 103 12.90 -17.17 -6.94
CA GLY A 103 13.39 -18.55 -6.84
C GLY A 103 12.36 -19.63 -7.16
N SER A 104 11.05 -19.33 -7.02
CA SER A 104 9.95 -20.29 -7.25
C SER A 104 9.09 -19.97 -8.47
N ALA A 105 9.32 -18.85 -9.14
CA ALA A 105 8.55 -18.39 -10.28
C ALA A 105 8.83 -19.19 -11.57
N THR A 106 7.90 -19.20 -12.53
CA THR A 106 8.15 -19.67 -13.91
C THR A 106 9.07 -18.69 -14.66
N PRO A 107 9.66 -19.05 -15.80
CA PRO A 107 10.54 -18.13 -16.54
C PRO A 107 9.85 -16.80 -16.93
N LEU A 108 8.60 -16.86 -17.38
CA LEU A 108 7.84 -15.65 -17.73
C LEU A 108 7.56 -14.78 -16.51
N GLU A 109 7.17 -15.40 -15.38
CA GLU A 109 6.95 -14.69 -14.13
C GLU A 109 8.24 -14.10 -13.56
N ARG A 110 9.38 -14.79 -13.68
CA ARG A 110 10.69 -14.26 -13.28
C ARG A 110 11.02 -12.96 -14.01
N GLN A 111 10.84 -12.93 -15.34
CA GLN A 111 11.07 -11.72 -16.14
C GLN A 111 10.18 -10.56 -15.66
N ALA A 112 8.90 -10.83 -15.41
CA ALA A 112 7.95 -9.83 -14.95
C ALA A 112 8.32 -9.30 -13.55
N ILE A 113 8.57 -10.21 -12.60
CA ILE A 113 8.97 -9.86 -11.22
C ILE A 113 10.28 -9.08 -11.22
N ALA A 114 11.27 -9.49 -12.02
CA ALA A 114 12.55 -8.78 -12.14
C ALA A 114 12.36 -7.37 -12.69
N THR A 115 11.49 -7.19 -13.69
CA THR A 115 11.15 -5.86 -14.22
C THR A 115 10.50 -4.98 -13.15
N GLU A 116 9.54 -5.51 -12.38
CA GLU A 116 8.91 -4.80 -11.27
C GLU A 116 9.92 -4.38 -10.19
N ILE A 117 10.84 -5.28 -9.82
CA ILE A 117 11.88 -4.98 -8.83
C ILE A 117 12.82 -3.88 -9.35
N ALA A 118 13.23 -3.95 -10.62
CA ALA A 118 14.12 -2.95 -11.21
C ALA A 118 13.47 -1.56 -11.22
N VAL A 119 12.21 -1.45 -11.64
CA VAL A 119 11.46 -0.19 -11.64
C VAL A 119 11.24 0.31 -10.21
N GLY A 120 10.75 -0.54 -9.32
CA GLY A 120 10.49 -0.18 -7.93
C GLY A 120 11.74 0.26 -7.18
N ALA A 121 12.90 -0.34 -7.46
CA ALA A 121 14.18 0.06 -6.89
C ALA A 121 14.64 1.44 -7.39
N VAL A 122 14.46 1.75 -8.68
CA VAL A 122 14.75 3.09 -9.24
C VAL A 122 13.91 4.16 -8.56
N GLU A 123 12.60 3.91 -8.41
CA GLU A 123 11.69 4.85 -7.75
C GLU A 123 12.02 5.04 -6.26
N LEU A 124 12.35 3.94 -5.56
CA LEU A 124 12.77 3.98 -4.17
C LEU A 124 14.04 4.83 -4.00
N GLU A 125 15.05 4.66 -4.85
CA GLU A 125 16.26 5.49 -4.83
C GLU A 125 15.95 6.98 -5.01
N GLN A 126 15.06 7.33 -5.95
CA GLN A 126 14.68 8.73 -6.17
C GLN A 126 14.01 9.33 -4.95
N SER A 127 13.08 8.59 -4.33
CA SER A 127 12.38 9.02 -3.13
C SER A 127 13.33 9.18 -1.94
N ILE A 128 14.24 8.22 -1.74
CA ILE A 128 15.31 8.29 -0.72
C ILE A 128 16.17 9.54 -0.93
N ASN A 129 16.60 9.82 -2.15
CA ASN A 129 17.43 11.00 -2.44
C ASN A 129 16.67 12.31 -2.14
N ARG A 130 15.35 12.38 -2.37
CA ARG A 130 14.54 13.54 -1.99
C ARG A 130 14.47 13.69 -0.47
N THR A 131 14.21 12.60 0.26
CA THR A 131 14.15 12.60 1.73
C THR A 131 15.51 12.89 2.36
N GLU A 132 16.61 12.42 1.78
CA GLU A 132 17.98 12.69 2.24
C GLU A 132 18.31 14.19 2.18
N ARG A 133 17.88 14.89 1.12
CA ARG A 133 18.05 16.35 1.01
C ARG A 133 17.26 17.08 2.10
N ALA A 134 16.02 16.67 2.35
CA ALA A 134 15.19 17.26 3.41
C ALA A 134 15.80 17.00 4.80
N ALA A 135 16.23 15.77 5.08
CA ALA A 135 16.89 15.40 6.32
C ALA A 135 18.20 16.20 6.53
N SER A 136 19.00 16.34 5.49
CA SER A 136 20.26 17.10 5.54
C SER A 136 20.02 18.58 5.81
N ALA A 137 18.95 19.17 5.24
CA ALA A 137 18.59 20.56 5.48
C ALA A 137 18.22 20.83 6.95
N GLU A 138 17.64 19.83 7.63
CA GLU A 138 17.30 19.88 9.06
C GLU A 138 18.45 19.42 9.98
N GLY A 139 19.64 19.12 9.42
CA GLY A 139 20.79 18.64 10.18
C GLY A 139 20.63 17.23 10.77
N MET A 140 19.68 16.45 10.24
CA MET A 140 19.41 15.09 10.69
C MET A 140 20.46 14.12 10.18
N ASN A 141 20.67 13.01 10.91
CA ASN A 141 21.51 11.92 10.45
C ASN A 141 20.88 11.22 9.24
N THR A 142 21.67 11.01 8.18
CA THR A 142 21.22 10.39 6.92
C THR A 142 21.78 9.00 6.67
N SER A 143 22.51 8.40 7.62
CA SER A 143 23.19 7.12 7.36
C SER A 143 22.20 5.98 7.05
N GLY A 144 21.03 5.97 7.71
CA GLY A 144 19.97 5.01 7.41
C GLY A 144 19.42 5.17 5.98
N LEU A 145 19.29 6.41 5.49
CA LEU A 145 18.86 6.68 4.10
C LEU A 145 19.92 6.23 3.09
N VAL A 146 21.21 6.44 3.38
CA VAL A 146 22.31 5.95 2.54
C VAL A 146 22.29 4.43 2.43
N GLU A 147 22.05 3.74 3.55
CA GLU A 147 21.94 2.29 3.57
C GLU A 147 20.74 1.80 2.75
N LEU A 148 19.57 2.43 2.90
CA LEU A 148 18.39 2.12 2.07
C LEU A 148 18.69 2.31 0.58
N ARG A 149 19.41 3.38 0.21
CA ARG A 149 19.78 3.64 -1.19
C ARG A 149 20.68 2.54 -1.75
N ASN A 150 21.69 2.12 -0.98
CA ASN A 150 22.63 1.09 -1.41
C ASN A 150 21.90 -0.25 -1.63
N ASN A 151 21.03 -0.64 -0.70
CA ASN A 151 20.18 -1.83 -0.84
C ASN A 151 19.30 -1.76 -2.09
N ALA A 152 18.67 -0.61 -2.37
CA ALA A 152 17.88 -0.40 -3.58
C ALA A 152 18.73 -0.55 -4.86
N SER A 153 19.94 0.00 -4.88
CA SER A 153 20.87 -0.15 -6.00
C SER A 153 21.32 -1.59 -6.24
N GLU A 154 21.54 -2.36 -5.18
CA GLU A 154 21.86 -3.78 -5.27
C GLU A 154 20.69 -4.59 -5.84
N MET A 155 19.47 -4.35 -5.33
CA MET A 155 18.24 -4.98 -5.85
C MET A 155 18.05 -4.69 -7.34
N ARG A 156 18.23 -3.44 -7.77
CA ARG A 156 18.17 -3.06 -9.18
C ARG A 156 19.21 -3.82 -10.00
N GLY A 157 20.46 -3.88 -9.53
CA GLY A 157 21.54 -4.57 -10.23
C GLY A 157 21.24 -6.06 -10.46
N MET A 158 20.76 -6.75 -9.42
CA MET A 158 20.36 -8.16 -9.50
C MET A 158 19.17 -8.36 -10.46
N ALA A 159 18.15 -7.50 -10.36
CA ALA A 159 16.97 -7.58 -11.20
C ALA A 159 17.28 -7.33 -12.69
N VAL A 160 18.15 -6.37 -13.01
CA VAL A 160 18.59 -6.13 -14.39
C VAL A 160 19.37 -7.33 -14.93
N ALA A 161 20.24 -7.94 -14.12
CA ALA A 161 20.96 -9.15 -14.52
C ALA A 161 19.99 -10.31 -14.82
N GLU A 162 18.94 -10.49 -14.02
CA GLU A 162 17.89 -11.48 -14.26
C GLU A 162 17.14 -11.24 -15.58
N THR A 163 16.81 -9.99 -15.90
CA THR A 163 16.11 -9.69 -17.17
C THR A 163 16.96 -9.82 -18.44
N ALA A 164 18.30 -9.89 -18.28
CA ALA A 164 19.25 -9.92 -19.39
C ALA A 164 19.78 -11.35 -19.71
N GLY A 165 19.48 -12.34 -18.85
CA GLY A 165 19.87 -13.74 -19.01
C GLY A 165 18.78 -14.60 -19.64
#